data_AF-A0AAU4TRK0-F1
#
_entry.id   AF-A0AAU4TRK0-F1
#
_cell.length_a   1.000
_cell.length_b   1.000
_cell.length_c   1.000
_cell.angle_alpha   90.00
_cell.angle_beta   90.00
_cell.angle_gamma   90.00
#
_symmetry.space_group_name_H-M   'P 1'
#
loop_
_entity.id
_entity.type
_entity.pdbx_description
1 polymer ?
#
loop_
_entity_poly.entity_id
_entity_poly.type
_entity_poly.pdbx_seq_one_letter_code
_entity_poly.pdbx_strand_id
1 'polypeptide(L)'
;MRVAAVTTVCVVVTAAACSSRSPLSGIGDPGRSSPCTAAFEWDISRSWRLITLDDLARVRRGDTLEIRAKPYKPMTSEVTVTGSRNAPSRSEVLTALRERTRTPLAAPGTSTARLARKAEVTFRAKGAEAVYFQGLEAVTATYRYRCTADGAGADRGTGHVATWDPRSLTVGLIDCLAPARDNPDSEPAELALKLRCPGDSPAVRTS
;
A
#
# COMPACT_ATOMS: atom_id res chain seq x y z
N MET A 1 -57.20 34.85 47.64
CA MET A 1 -55.72 34.85 47.65
C MET A 1 -55.22 34.41 46.27
N ARG A 2 -54.10 34.99 45.86
CA ARG A 2 -53.68 35.24 44.47
C ARG A 2 -53.36 33.96 43.68
N VAL A 3 -53.86 33.93 42.44
CA VAL A 3 -53.50 32.99 41.37
C VAL A 3 -52.09 33.34 40.89
N ALA A 4 -51.16 32.39 40.95
CA ALA A 4 -49.85 32.50 40.34
C ALA A 4 -49.84 31.70 39.03
N ALA A 5 -49.86 32.41 37.91
CA ALA A 5 -49.69 31.85 36.58
C ALA A 5 -48.20 31.45 36.41
N VAL A 6 -47.95 30.16 36.21
CA VAL A 6 -46.62 29.65 35.86
C VAL A 6 -46.51 29.65 34.35
N THR A 7 -45.86 30.67 33.81
CA THR A 7 -45.46 30.73 32.40
C THR A 7 -44.16 29.95 32.25
N THR A 8 -44.21 28.76 31.64
CA THR A 8 -43.00 28.02 31.26
C THR A 8 -42.83 28.05 29.76
N VAL A 9 -41.66 28.56 29.36
CA VAL A 9 -41.20 28.85 28.01
C VAL A 9 -41.00 27.55 27.21
N CYS A 10 -41.64 27.45 26.06
CA CYS A 10 -41.30 26.44 25.05
C CYS A 10 -39.93 26.77 24.44
N VAL A 11 -38.91 25.97 24.76
CA VAL A 11 -37.65 25.97 24.03
C VAL A 11 -37.87 25.20 22.72
N VAL A 12 -37.99 25.93 21.62
CA VAL A 12 -37.98 25.36 20.27
C VAL A 12 -36.53 24.95 19.96
N VAL A 13 -36.24 23.66 20.05
CA VAL A 13 -35.01 23.09 19.51
C VAL A 13 -35.16 23.03 18.00
N THR A 14 -34.63 24.02 17.29
CA THR A 14 -34.46 23.94 15.84
C THR A 14 -33.37 22.92 15.55
N ALA A 15 -33.78 21.74 15.09
CA ALA A 15 -32.88 20.78 14.46
C ALA A 15 -32.29 21.44 13.22
N ALA A 16 -31.06 21.95 13.34
CA ALA A 16 -30.24 22.24 12.19
C ALA A 16 -30.03 20.90 11.46
N ALA A 17 -30.74 20.73 10.34
CA ALA A 17 -30.45 19.68 9.40
C ALA A 17 -29.03 19.93 8.86
N CYS A 18 -28.04 19.35 9.52
CA CYS A 18 -26.72 19.16 8.96
C CYS A 18 -26.93 18.36 7.67
N SER A 19 -26.91 19.07 6.54
CA SER A 19 -26.75 18.45 5.24
C SER A 19 -25.41 17.73 5.27
N SER A 20 -25.46 16.43 5.54
CA SER A 20 -24.36 15.52 5.31
C SER A 20 -23.96 15.67 3.85
N ARG A 21 -22.94 16.49 3.57
CA ARG A 21 -22.19 16.40 2.34
C ARG A 21 -21.53 15.03 2.40
N SER A 22 -22.21 14.03 1.85
CA SER A 22 -21.61 12.78 1.46
C SER A 22 -20.36 13.13 0.67
N PRO A 23 -19.16 12.66 1.05
CA PRO A 23 -18.04 12.72 0.14
C PRO A 23 -18.47 11.97 -1.11
N LEU A 24 -18.35 12.62 -2.26
CA LEU A 24 -18.40 11.96 -3.56
C LEU A 24 -17.27 10.92 -3.57
N SER A 25 -17.60 9.72 -3.11
CA SER A 25 -16.93 8.50 -3.52
C SER A 25 -17.14 8.39 -5.02
N GLY A 26 -16.22 8.98 -5.77
CA GLY A 26 -16.09 8.78 -7.21
C GLY A 26 -15.76 7.31 -7.44
N ILE A 27 -16.82 6.52 -7.58
CA ILE A 27 -16.85 5.24 -8.26
C ILE A 27 -16.08 5.45 -9.56
N GLY A 28 -15.06 4.62 -9.78
CA GLY A 28 -14.22 4.69 -10.97
C GLY A 28 -15.08 4.67 -12.22
N ASP A 29 -14.86 5.64 -13.10
CA ASP A 29 -15.50 5.73 -14.40
C ASP A 29 -14.89 4.60 -15.27
N PRO A 30 -15.58 3.48 -15.51
CA PRO A 30 -15.05 2.42 -16.34
C PRO A 30 -15.36 2.79 -17.79
N GLY A 31 -14.36 3.26 -18.51
CA GLY A 31 -14.39 3.22 -19.97
C GLY A 31 -14.69 4.52 -20.72
N ARG A 32 -14.51 5.69 -20.11
CA ARG A 32 -14.40 6.91 -20.91
C ARG A 32 -13.00 6.93 -21.55
N SER A 33 -12.89 6.48 -22.81
CA SER A 33 -11.69 6.70 -23.63
C SER A 33 -11.45 8.20 -23.70
N SER A 34 -10.32 8.67 -23.18
CA SER A 34 -10.00 10.09 -23.23
C SER A 34 -9.79 10.49 -24.69
N PRO A 35 -10.26 11.66 -25.16
CA PRO A 35 -9.88 12.19 -26.47
C PRO A 35 -8.40 12.58 -26.54
N CYS A 36 -7.65 12.43 -25.45
CA CYS A 36 -6.22 12.70 -25.37
C CYS A 36 -5.39 11.49 -25.85
N THR A 37 -4.59 11.69 -26.89
CA THR A 37 -3.40 10.85 -27.13
C THR A 37 -2.27 11.38 -26.25
N ALA A 38 -2.07 10.77 -25.09
CA ALA A 38 -1.10 11.24 -24.10
C ALA A 38 0.33 10.75 -24.39
N ALA A 39 1.28 11.67 -24.43
CA ALA A 39 2.70 11.36 -24.31
C ALA A 39 3.17 11.64 -22.88
N PHE A 40 3.88 10.69 -22.29
CA PHE A 40 4.33 10.75 -20.89
C PHE A 40 5.86 10.82 -20.78
N GLU A 41 6.33 11.74 -19.95
CA GLU A 41 7.70 11.78 -19.44
C GLU A 41 7.69 11.26 -18.00
N TRP A 42 8.47 10.22 -17.71
CA TRP A 42 8.42 9.49 -16.45
C TRP A 42 9.72 9.63 -15.66
N ASP A 43 9.59 9.77 -14.35
CA ASP A 43 10.64 9.50 -13.36
C ASP A 43 10.14 8.34 -12.48
N ILE A 44 10.82 7.20 -12.53
CA ILE A 44 10.36 5.92 -11.96
C ILE A 44 11.39 5.42 -10.96
N SER A 45 10.92 5.13 -9.76
CA SER A 45 11.70 4.48 -8.71
C SER A 45 11.07 3.14 -8.35
N ARG A 46 11.93 2.16 -8.06
CA ARG A 46 11.53 0.85 -7.53
C ARG A 46 12.22 0.60 -6.21
N SER A 47 11.52 -0.03 -5.28
CA SER A 47 12.11 -0.44 -4.00
C SER A 47 11.32 -1.57 -3.36
N TRP A 48 12.03 -2.47 -2.68
CA TRP A 48 11.39 -3.49 -1.88
C TRP A 48 10.72 -2.89 -0.64
N ARG A 49 9.51 -3.34 -0.35
CA ARG A 49 8.75 -2.95 0.83
C ARG A 49 8.16 -4.17 1.51
N LEU A 50 8.26 -4.19 2.83
CA LEU A 50 7.54 -5.14 3.67
C LEU A 50 6.07 -4.72 3.77
N ILE A 51 5.16 -5.66 3.53
CA ILE A 51 3.71 -5.49 3.68
C ILE A 51 3.15 -6.32 4.84
N THR A 52 3.92 -7.29 5.33
CA THR A 52 3.67 -8.04 6.55
C THR A 52 5.00 -8.19 7.28
N LEU A 53 4.97 -7.95 8.59
CA LEU A 53 6.15 -8.09 9.45
C LEU A 53 5.68 -8.40 10.87
N ASP A 54 5.77 -9.67 11.22
CA ASP A 54 5.38 -10.13 12.55
C ASP A 54 6.38 -9.66 13.62
N ASP A 55 5.99 -9.85 14.88
CA ASP A 55 6.88 -9.64 16.01
C ASP A 55 7.82 -10.84 16.16
N LEU A 56 8.96 -10.64 16.83
CA LEU A 56 9.90 -11.70 17.14
C LEU A 56 9.23 -12.76 18.03
N ALA A 57 9.23 -14.01 17.57
CA ALA A 57 8.66 -15.14 18.29
C ALA A 57 9.74 -16.12 18.72
N ARG A 58 9.79 -16.45 20.01
CA ARG A 58 10.66 -17.50 20.54
C ARG A 58 9.97 -18.84 20.42
N VAL A 59 10.63 -19.79 19.76
CA VAL A 59 10.08 -21.13 19.50
C VAL A 59 11.07 -22.17 20.03
N ARG A 60 10.61 -23.13 20.84
CA ARG A 60 11.47 -24.21 21.32
C ARG A 60 11.54 -25.32 20.27
N ARG A 61 12.52 -26.21 20.43
CA ARG A 61 12.67 -27.38 19.56
C ARG A 61 11.41 -28.26 19.66
N GLY A 62 10.81 -28.57 18.52
CA GLY A 62 9.60 -29.40 18.43
C GLY A 62 8.29 -28.63 18.54
N ASP A 63 8.33 -27.33 18.87
CA ASP A 63 7.14 -26.48 18.87
C ASP A 63 6.71 -26.11 17.44
N THR A 64 5.44 -25.77 17.30
CA THR A 64 4.88 -25.15 16.09
C THR A 64 4.74 -23.65 16.31
N LEU A 65 5.17 -22.87 15.32
CA LEU A 65 4.90 -21.44 15.28
C LEU A 65 3.65 -21.18 14.44
N GLU A 66 2.67 -20.54 15.06
CA GLU A 66 1.52 -19.97 14.35
C GLU A 66 1.82 -18.52 13.95
N ILE A 67 1.82 -18.26 12.65
CA ILE A 67 2.10 -16.94 12.09
C ILE A 67 0.78 -16.18 11.96
N ARG A 68 0.74 -14.98 12.55
CA ARG A 68 -0.45 -14.11 12.49
C ARG A 68 -0.49 -13.30 11.20
N ALA A 69 0.66 -13.05 10.59
CA ALA A 69 0.83 -12.25 9.38
C ALA A 69 0.21 -10.86 9.54
N LYS A 70 0.66 -10.12 10.55
CA LYS A 70 0.22 -8.76 10.85
C LYS A 70 0.61 -7.83 9.70
N PRO A 71 -0.36 -7.10 9.09
CA PRO A 71 -0.03 -6.08 8.11
C PRO A 71 0.98 -5.08 8.65
N TYR A 72 2.00 -4.78 7.86
CA TYR A 72 3.04 -3.82 8.19
C TYR A 72 3.08 -2.74 7.13
N LYS A 73 2.74 -1.50 7.52
CA LYS A 73 2.69 -0.33 6.63
C LYS A 73 2.03 -0.66 5.28
N PRO A 74 0.76 -1.14 5.27
CA PRO A 74 0.09 -1.49 4.04
C PRO A 74 0.03 -0.29 3.10
N MET A 75 0.06 -0.55 1.80
CA MET A 75 -0.06 0.47 0.77
C MET A 75 -1.27 0.19 -0.11
N THR A 76 -1.82 1.26 -0.66
CA THR A 76 -2.91 1.22 -1.63
C THR A 76 -2.37 1.72 -2.97
N SER A 77 -2.74 1.06 -4.06
CA SER A 77 -2.31 1.48 -5.39
C SER A 77 -3.08 2.72 -5.77
N GLU A 78 -2.39 3.82 -6.03
CA GLU A 78 -3.00 5.13 -6.25
C GLU A 78 -2.42 5.79 -7.49
N VAL A 79 -3.29 6.51 -8.22
CA VAL A 79 -2.92 7.32 -9.37
C VAL A 79 -3.55 8.69 -9.17
N THR A 80 -2.69 9.70 -9.07
CA THR A 80 -3.10 11.10 -9.07
C THR A 80 -2.82 11.71 -10.44
N VAL A 81 -3.74 12.54 -10.89
CA VAL A 81 -3.65 13.26 -12.15
C VAL A 81 -4.00 14.72 -11.87
N THR A 82 -3.15 15.63 -12.32
CA THR A 82 -3.35 17.07 -12.19
C THR A 82 -3.22 17.71 -13.57
N GLY A 83 -4.23 18.48 -13.98
CA GLY A 83 -4.22 19.22 -15.25
C GLY A 83 -5.62 19.54 -15.75
N SER A 84 -5.78 19.65 -17.08
CA SER A 84 -7.01 20.13 -17.72
C SER A 84 -8.17 19.12 -17.66
N ARG A 85 -9.35 19.53 -18.15
CA ARG A 85 -10.53 18.64 -18.28
C ARG A 85 -10.30 17.45 -19.23
N ASN A 86 -9.28 17.50 -20.09
CA ASN A 86 -8.95 16.43 -21.03
C ASN A 86 -7.74 15.60 -20.56
N ALA A 87 -7.44 15.62 -19.26
CA ALA A 87 -6.39 14.80 -18.68
C ALA A 87 -6.62 13.30 -18.97
N PRO A 88 -5.53 12.49 -19.08
CA PRO A 88 -5.66 11.05 -19.17
C PRO A 88 -6.34 10.49 -17.91
N SER A 89 -7.16 9.48 -18.09
CA SER A 89 -7.76 8.72 -17.00
C SER A 89 -6.70 7.99 -16.18
N ARG A 90 -7.02 7.67 -14.92
CA ARG A 90 -6.12 6.89 -14.05
C ARG A 90 -5.73 5.54 -14.64
N SER A 91 -6.65 4.90 -15.37
CA SER A 91 -6.41 3.64 -16.08
C SER A 91 -5.44 3.82 -17.24
N GLU A 92 -5.57 4.88 -18.04
CA GLU A 92 -4.64 5.15 -19.15
C GLU A 92 -3.23 5.43 -18.62
N VAL A 93 -3.11 6.23 -17.56
CA VAL A 93 -1.82 6.49 -16.88
C VAL A 93 -1.18 5.18 -16.38
N LEU A 94 -1.95 4.31 -15.71
CA LEU A 94 -1.41 3.05 -15.19
C LEU A 94 -1.04 2.06 -16.32
N THR A 95 -1.82 2.01 -17.40
CA THR A 95 -1.51 1.20 -18.59
C THR A 95 -0.22 1.68 -19.25
N ALA A 96 -0.06 3.00 -19.44
CA ALA A 96 1.16 3.57 -19.98
C ALA A 96 2.38 3.29 -19.08
N LEU A 97 2.23 3.36 -17.75
CA LEU A 97 3.30 2.99 -16.82
C LEU A 97 3.65 1.50 -16.91
N ARG A 98 2.64 0.62 -17.01
CA ARG A 98 2.83 -0.83 -17.19
C ARG A 98 3.61 -1.13 -18.47
N GLU A 99 3.27 -0.48 -19.58
CA GLU A 99 3.98 -0.63 -20.85
C GLU A 99 5.42 -0.11 -20.74
N ARG A 100 5.61 1.05 -20.11
CA ARG A 100 6.93 1.67 -19.91
C ARG A 100 7.86 0.79 -19.06
N THR A 101 7.32 0.17 -18.02
CA THR A 101 8.09 -0.65 -17.06
C THR A 101 8.18 -2.12 -17.45
N ARG A 102 7.30 -2.60 -18.34
CA ARG A 102 7.10 -4.02 -18.69
C ARG A 102 6.81 -4.90 -17.47
N THR A 103 6.25 -4.30 -16.42
CA THR A 103 5.96 -4.97 -15.14
C THR A 103 4.45 -4.99 -14.93
N PRO A 104 3.85 -6.11 -14.52
CA PRO A 104 2.44 -6.10 -14.12
C PRO A 104 2.29 -5.19 -12.90
N LEU A 105 1.28 -4.31 -12.89
CA LEU A 105 1.05 -3.36 -11.81
C LEU A 105 -0.32 -3.59 -11.20
N ALA A 106 -0.41 -3.48 -9.88
CA ALA A 106 -1.66 -3.56 -9.13
C ALA A 106 -2.66 -2.51 -9.63
N ALA A 107 -3.94 -2.89 -9.72
CA ALA A 107 -4.99 -1.98 -10.16
C ALA A 107 -5.22 -0.86 -9.12
N PRO A 108 -5.64 0.36 -9.54
CA PRO A 108 -5.91 1.45 -8.61
C PRO A 108 -6.94 1.04 -7.55
N GLY A 109 -6.73 1.43 -6.29
CA GLY A 109 -7.55 1.07 -5.15
C GLY A 109 -7.27 -0.31 -4.55
N THR A 110 -6.48 -1.17 -5.21
CA THR A 110 -6.01 -2.43 -4.60
C THR A 110 -5.19 -2.10 -3.36
N SER A 111 -5.31 -2.86 -2.27
CA SER A 111 -4.56 -2.66 -1.03
C SER A 111 -3.77 -3.91 -0.65
N THR A 112 -2.53 -3.74 -0.19
CA THR A 112 -1.68 -4.84 0.28
C THR A 112 -2.12 -5.39 1.64
N ALA A 113 -2.99 -4.70 2.38
CA ALA A 113 -3.52 -5.19 3.66
C ALA A 113 -4.26 -6.53 3.52
N ARG A 114 -4.81 -6.82 2.33
CA ARG A 114 -5.52 -8.07 2.03
C ARG A 114 -4.61 -9.22 1.61
N LEU A 115 -3.31 -8.96 1.44
CA LEU A 115 -2.32 -9.97 1.03
C LEU A 115 -1.73 -10.72 2.23
N ALA A 116 -1.89 -10.18 3.44
CA ALA A 116 -1.55 -10.87 4.67
C ALA A 116 -2.30 -12.22 4.75
N ARG A 117 -1.54 -13.33 4.84
CA ARG A 117 -2.08 -14.69 4.95
C ARG A 117 -1.50 -15.36 6.18
N LYS A 118 -2.36 -15.99 6.99
CA LYS A 118 -1.93 -16.85 8.08
C LYS A 118 -1.20 -18.08 7.52
N ALA A 119 -0.18 -18.53 8.23
CA ALA A 119 0.55 -19.75 7.93
C ALA A 119 0.97 -20.43 9.25
N GLU A 120 1.21 -21.73 9.18
CA GLU A 120 1.75 -22.51 10.30
C GLU A 120 3.05 -23.14 9.86
N VAL A 121 4.09 -23.02 10.68
CA VAL A 121 5.42 -23.55 10.38
C VAL A 121 5.93 -24.33 11.59
N THR A 122 6.28 -25.60 11.38
CA THR A 122 6.84 -26.48 12.42
C THR A 122 8.36 -26.46 12.38
N PHE A 123 9.01 -26.22 13.52
CA PHE A 123 10.47 -26.21 13.63
C PHE A 123 11.00 -27.56 14.10
N ARG A 124 11.50 -28.36 13.15
CA ARG A 124 11.82 -29.79 13.39
C ARG A 124 13.17 -30.06 14.07
N ALA A 125 14.13 -29.14 14.00
CA ALA A 125 15.53 -29.46 14.37
C ALA A 125 16.12 -28.62 15.52
N LYS A 126 15.80 -27.33 15.62
CA LYS A 126 16.37 -26.39 16.61
C LYS A 126 15.31 -25.40 17.09
N GLY A 127 15.51 -24.83 18.28
CA GLY A 127 14.77 -23.62 18.67
C GLY A 127 15.18 -22.44 17.79
N ALA A 128 14.30 -21.44 17.68
CA ALA A 128 14.50 -20.28 16.82
C ALA A 128 13.97 -19.00 17.48
N GLU A 129 14.52 -17.86 17.09
CA GLU A 129 13.88 -16.55 17.30
C GLU A 129 13.40 -16.05 15.94
N ALA A 130 12.17 -16.45 15.60
CA ALA A 130 11.66 -16.37 14.26
C ALA A 130 10.84 -15.09 14.02
N VAL A 131 10.96 -14.52 12.83
CA VAL A 131 10.13 -13.42 12.35
C VAL A 131 9.61 -13.78 10.97
N TYR A 132 8.29 -13.75 10.81
CA TYR A 132 7.66 -13.89 9.51
C TYR A 132 7.61 -12.54 8.79
N PHE A 133 7.88 -12.57 7.48
CA PHE A 133 7.74 -11.40 6.63
C PHE A 133 7.06 -11.74 5.30
N GLN A 134 6.42 -10.72 4.72
CA GLN A 134 6.08 -10.68 3.31
C GLN A 134 6.49 -9.33 2.74
N GLY A 135 7.08 -9.34 1.56
CA GLY A 135 7.50 -8.15 0.84
C GLY A 135 7.12 -8.17 -0.64
N LEU A 136 7.15 -7.00 -1.25
CA LEU A 136 6.91 -6.79 -2.67
C LEU A 136 7.74 -5.62 -3.19
N GLU A 137 7.96 -5.58 -4.50
CA GLU A 137 8.59 -4.48 -5.19
C GLU A 137 7.56 -3.37 -5.43
N ALA A 138 7.68 -2.29 -4.68
CA ALA A 138 6.91 -1.08 -4.90
C ALA A 138 7.45 -0.32 -6.11
N VAL A 139 6.53 0.23 -6.89
CA VAL A 139 6.82 1.10 -8.04
C VAL A 139 6.20 2.46 -7.74
N THR A 140 7.04 3.46 -7.58
CA THR A 140 6.61 4.86 -7.47
C THR A 140 7.06 5.61 -8.70
N ALA A 141 6.18 6.44 -9.24
CA ALA A 141 6.52 7.23 -10.42
C ALA A 141 5.93 8.63 -10.29
N THR A 142 6.69 9.64 -10.69
CA THR A 142 6.15 10.95 -11.03
C THR A 142 6.17 11.10 -12.54
N TYR A 143 5.22 11.86 -13.08
CA TYR A 143 5.15 12.05 -14.52
C TYR A 143 4.67 13.42 -14.91
N ARG A 144 5.06 13.81 -16.12
CA ARG A 144 4.46 14.91 -16.88
C ARG A 144 3.80 14.31 -18.11
N TYR A 145 2.63 14.83 -18.49
CA TYR A 145 1.96 14.42 -19.72
C TYR A 145 1.71 15.61 -20.64
N ARG A 146 1.66 15.31 -21.93
CA ARG A 146 1.17 16.21 -22.98
C ARG A 146 0.08 15.49 -23.75
N CYS A 147 -1.06 16.14 -23.91
CA CYS A 147 -2.21 15.68 -24.67
C CYS A 147 -2.30 16.49 -25.95
N THR A 148 -2.32 15.82 -27.09
CA THR A 148 -2.81 16.41 -28.34
C THR A 148 -4.28 16.04 -28.47
N ALA A 149 -5.17 17.04 -28.36
CA ALA A 149 -6.56 16.89 -28.75
C ALA A 149 -6.70 17.38 -30.19
N ASP A 150 -7.52 16.71 -31.00
CA ASP A 150 -7.80 17.15 -32.36
C ASP A 150 -8.38 18.59 -32.34
N GLY A 151 -7.58 19.56 -32.79
CA GLY A 151 -8.00 20.95 -32.98
C GLY A 151 -7.96 21.88 -31.75
N ALA A 152 -7.55 21.41 -30.56
CA ALA A 152 -7.34 22.28 -29.39
C ALA A 152 -5.89 22.16 -28.91
N GLY A 153 -5.28 23.29 -28.51
CA GLY A 153 -3.87 23.38 -28.13
C GLY A 153 -3.42 22.30 -27.14
N ALA A 154 -2.11 22.01 -27.14
CA ALA A 154 -1.55 20.91 -26.34
C ALA A 154 -1.83 21.07 -24.84
N ASP A 155 -2.70 20.21 -24.31
CA ASP A 155 -2.99 20.13 -22.88
C ASP A 155 -1.80 19.50 -22.15
N ARG A 156 -1.50 19.99 -20.94
CA ARG A 156 -0.35 19.54 -20.15
C ARG A 156 -0.72 19.36 -18.70
N GLY A 157 -0.03 18.46 -18.04
CA GLY A 157 -0.18 18.27 -16.60
C GLY A 157 0.86 17.34 -16.03
N THR A 158 0.66 17.02 -14.76
CA THR A 158 1.57 16.16 -13.98
C THR A 158 0.77 15.17 -13.16
N GLY A 159 1.45 14.18 -12.59
CA GLY A 159 0.82 13.33 -11.60
C GLY A 159 1.81 12.41 -10.92
N HIS A 160 1.26 11.53 -10.09
CA HIS A 160 2.01 10.55 -9.34
C HIS A 160 1.30 9.20 -9.39
N VAL A 161 2.09 8.13 -9.42
CA VAL A 161 1.64 6.76 -9.27
C VAL A 161 2.39 6.13 -8.11
N ALA A 162 1.66 5.53 -7.18
CA ALA A 162 2.21 4.64 -6.17
C ALA A 162 1.52 3.27 -6.35
N THR A 163 2.27 2.25 -6.73
CA THR A 163 1.75 0.90 -7.00
C THR A 163 2.82 -0.14 -6.70
N TRP A 164 2.61 -1.40 -7.08
CA TRP A 164 3.56 -2.49 -6.89
C TRP A 164 3.39 -3.58 -7.94
N ASP A 165 4.42 -4.42 -8.07
CA ASP A 165 4.35 -5.66 -8.83
C ASP A 165 3.68 -6.77 -8.00
N PRO A 166 2.47 -7.23 -8.33
CA PRO A 166 1.81 -8.31 -7.60
C PRO A 166 2.51 -9.66 -7.75
N ARG A 167 3.38 -9.85 -8.75
CA ARG A 167 4.17 -11.08 -8.96
C ARG A 167 5.48 -11.09 -8.17
N SER A 168 5.90 -9.94 -7.65
CA SER A 168 7.10 -9.83 -6.80
C SER A 168 6.89 -10.31 -5.36
N LEU A 169 5.69 -10.77 -5.00
CA LEU A 169 5.36 -11.20 -3.64
C LEU A 169 6.35 -12.26 -3.16
N THR A 170 7.15 -11.86 -2.19
CA THR A 170 8.16 -12.71 -1.54
C THR A 170 7.73 -12.90 -0.10
N VAL A 171 7.74 -14.14 0.37
CA VAL A 171 7.41 -14.47 1.76
C VAL A 171 8.56 -15.27 2.35
N GLY A 172 8.76 -15.14 3.65
CA GLY A 172 9.80 -15.90 4.29
C GLY A 172 9.74 -15.81 5.80
N LEU A 173 10.64 -16.57 6.39
CA LEU A 173 10.87 -16.60 7.82
C LEU A 173 12.36 -16.40 8.03
N ILE A 174 12.70 -15.42 8.87
CA ILE A 174 14.08 -15.20 9.33
C ILE A 174 14.21 -15.76 10.75
N ASP A 175 15.38 -16.27 11.10
CA ASP A 175 15.77 -16.71 12.44
C ASP A 175 16.90 -15.79 12.94
N CYS A 176 16.60 -14.95 13.93
CA CYS A 176 17.55 -14.01 14.48
C CYS A 176 18.71 -14.69 15.22
N LEU A 177 18.57 -15.96 15.60
CA LEU A 177 19.66 -16.76 16.17
C LEU A 177 20.54 -17.44 15.11
N ALA A 178 20.08 -17.51 13.87
CA ALA A 178 20.85 -18.09 12.78
C ALA A 178 21.80 -17.04 12.17
N PRO A 179 23.00 -17.43 11.72
CA PRO A 179 23.87 -16.56 10.92
C PRO A 179 23.13 -16.00 9.70
N ALA A 180 23.55 -14.83 9.21
CA ALA A 180 22.94 -14.19 8.03
C ALA A 180 22.83 -15.13 6.81
N ARG A 181 23.88 -15.93 6.53
CA ARG A 181 23.91 -16.91 5.42
C ARG A 181 22.88 -18.05 5.52
N ASP A 182 22.36 -18.30 6.71
CA ASP A 182 21.35 -19.35 6.95
C ASP A 182 19.92 -18.78 6.81
N ASN A 183 19.79 -17.45 6.66
CA ASN A 183 18.52 -16.77 6.39
C ASN A 183 18.30 -16.62 4.87
N PRO A 184 17.05 -16.39 4.41
CA PRO A 184 16.76 -16.15 3.01
C PRO A 184 17.58 -14.98 2.45
N ASP A 185 18.29 -15.21 1.35
CA ASP A 185 19.06 -14.19 0.63
C ASP A 185 18.13 -13.40 -0.31
N SER A 186 17.50 -12.35 0.24
CA SER A 186 16.59 -11.48 -0.49
C SER A 186 16.45 -10.11 0.17
N GLU A 187 16.26 -9.04 -0.61
CA GLU A 187 16.08 -7.68 -0.07
C GLU A 187 14.96 -7.58 0.99
N PRO A 188 13.78 -8.23 0.84
CA PRO A 188 12.78 -8.25 1.91
C PRO A 188 13.26 -8.91 3.21
N ALA A 189 14.05 -9.98 3.12
CA ALA A 189 14.60 -10.64 4.30
C ALA A 189 15.61 -9.74 5.02
N GLU A 190 16.49 -9.07 4.28
CA GLU A 190 17.43 -8.08 4.83
C GLU A 190 16.71 -6.93 5.54
N LEU A 191 15.64 -6.40 4.92
CA LEU A 191 14.79 -5.39 5.54
C LEU A 191 14.15 -5.90 6.83
N ALA A 192 13.64 -7.14 6.83
CA ALA A 192 13.01 -7.75 8.01
C ALA A 192 14.02 -7.97 9.14
N LEU A 193 15.23 -8.48 8.81
CA LEU A 193 16.35 -8.67 9.75
C LEU A 193 16.69 -7.36 10.45
N LYS A 194 16.93 -6.31 9.67
CA LYS A 194 17.28 -4.97 10.19
C LYS A 194 16.19 -4.37 11.08
N LEU A 195 14.92 -4.69 10.83
CA LEU A 195 13.79 -4.09 11.55
C LEU A 195 13.37 -4.87 12.80
N ARG A 196 13.64 -6.19 12.88
CA ARG A 196 13.11 -7.06 13.94
C ARG A 196 14.15 -7.81 14.74
N CYS A 197 15.32 -8.11 14.17
CA CYS A 197 16.36 -8.77 14.94
C CYS A 197 17.12 -7.76 15.81
N PRO A 198 17.57 -8.18 17.01
CA PRO A 198 18.54 -7.41 17.79
C PRO A 198 19.79 -7.10 16.95
N GLY A 199 20.35 -5.89 17.07
CA GLY A 199 21.49 -5.47 16.25
C GLY A 199 22.78 -6.26 16.49
N ASP A 200 22.91 -6.90 17.66
CA ASP A 200 24.01 -7.80 18.03
C ASP A 200 23.75 -9.26 17.66
N SER A 201 22.61 -9.57 17.05
CA SER A 201 22.25 -10.94 16.70
C SER A 201 23.16 -11.51 15.59
N PRO A 202 23.39 -12.84 15.56
CA PRO A 202 24.12 -13.50 14.49
C PRO A 202 23.56 -13.23 13.08
N ALA A 203 22.27 -12.91 13.00
CA ALA A 203 21.59 -12.66 11.74
C ALA A 203 21.87 -11.26 11.16
N VAL A 204 22.28 -10.30 12.00
CA VAL A 204 22.59 -8.92 11.59
C VAL A 204 24.10 -8.67 11.54
N ARG A 205 24.87 -9.35 12.39
CA ARG A 205 26.33 -9.23 12.41
C ARG A 205 26.91 -9.72 11.08
N THR A 206 27.35 -8.76 10.26
CA THR A 206 28.26 -9.02 9.13
C THR A 206 29.59 -9.48 9.71
N SER A 207 29.88 -10.77 9.60
CA SER A 207 31.22 -11.34 9.84
C SER A 207 32.19 -10.86 8.78
#